data_AF-A0A2H0V774-F1
#
_entry.id   AF-A0A2H0V774-F1
#
_cell.length_a   1.000
_cell.length_b   1.000
_cell.length_c   1.000
_cell.angle_alpha   90.00
_cell.angle_beta   90.00
_cell.angle_gamma   90.00
#
_symmetry.space_group_name_H-M   'P 1'
#
loop_
_entity.id
_entity.type
_entity.pdbx_description
1 polymer ?
#
loop_
_entity_poly.entity_id
_entity_poly.type
_entity_poly.pdbx_seq_one_letter_code
_entity_poly.pdbx_strand_id
1 'polypeptide(L)'
;CHYIGMPECGVNLAQAAVYMAKSKKNNSLYIAYQKAQIDVKQYGNLSVPLHLRNAPTKLMKDLSYGKDYKYSPDYGYNEKQEYMPDKLKNRRYL
;
A
#
# COMPACT_ATOMS: atom_id res chain seq x y z
N CYS A 1 16.75 13.99 -18.56
CA CYS A 1 18.20 13.75 -18.41
C CYS A 1 18.69 12.60 -19.28
N HIS A 2 18.19 11.37 -19.10
CA HIS A 2 18.63 10.21 -19.88
C HIS A 2 18.63 10.42 -21.41
N TYR A 3 17.61 11.09 -21.95
CA TYR A 3 17.45 11.29 -23.40
C TYR A 3 18.09 12.56 -23.98
N ILE A 4 18.28 13.60 -23.17
CA ILE A 4 18.74 14.92 -23.65
C ILE A 4 20.25 15.11 -23.40
N GLY A 5 20.78 14.55 -22.30
CA GLY A 5 22.18 14.76 -21.94
C GLY A 5 22.48 16.18 -21.43
N MET A 6 23.76 16.51 -21.35
CA MET A 6 24.25 17.83 -20.93
C MET A 6 24.43 18.75 -22.14
N PRO A 7 24.20 20.07 -22.00
CA PRO A 7 23.95 20.82 -20.75
C PRO A 7 22.49 20.88 -20.28
N GLU A 8 21.50 20.59 -21.12
CA GLU A 8 20.07 20.82 -20.82
C GLU A 8 19.53 19.96 -19.68
N CYS A 9 20.12 18.78 -19.42
CA CYS A 9 19.82 18.01 -18.21
C CYS A 9 20.08 18.83 -16.94
N GLY A 10 21.13 19.65 -16.91
CA GLY A 10 21.44 20.53 -15.79
C GLY A 10 20.29 21.50 -15.48
N VAL A 11 19.69 22.09 -16.52
CA VAL A 11 18.55 23.02 -16.38
C VAL A 11 17.33 22.30 -15.78
N ASN A 12 17.01 21.11 -16.29
CA ASN A 12 15.89 20.31 -15.80
C ASN A 12 16.07 19.88 -14.33
N LEU A 13 17.27 19.46 -13.94
CA LEU A 13 17.57 19.08 -12.56
C LEU A 13 17.51 20.29 -11.63
N ALA A 14 18.02 21.45 -12.06
CA ALA A 14 17.93 22.69 -11.29
C ALA A 14 16.46 23.07 -11.03
N GLN A 15 15.60 22.99 -12.05
CA GLN A 15 14.17 23.24 -11.89
C GLN A 15 13.53 22.26 -10.88
N ALA A 16 13.79 20.95 -11.01
CA ALA A 16 13.24 19.95 -10.12
C ALA A 16 13.71 20.16 -8.65
N ALA A 17 14.98 20.49 -8.45
CA ALA A 17 15.54 20.78 -7.13
C ALA A 17 14.85 21.99 -6.48
N VAL A 18 14.68 23.10 -7.22
CA VAL A 18 13.97 24.29 -6.72
C VAL A 18 12.50 23.98 -6.41
N TYR A 19 11.82 23.21 -7.28
CA TYR A 19 10.43 22.81 -7.05
C TYR A 19 10.29 22.00 -5.75
N MET A 20 11.14 21.00 -5.54
CA MET A 20 11.15 20.21 -4.32
C MET A 20 11.51 21.06 -3.10
N ALA A 21 12.48 21.98 -3.21
CA ALA A 21 12.89 22.87 -2.12
C ALA A 21 11.73 23.77 -1.66
N LYS A 22 10.93 24.29 -2.59
CA LYS A 22 9.78 25.17 -2.29
C LYS A 22 8.48 24.43 -1.93
N SER A 23 8.40 23.12 -2.16
CA SER A 23 7.22 22.32 -1.83
C SER A 23 7.02 22.12 -0.32
N LYS A 24 5.78 21.91 0.12
CA LYS A 24 5.46 21.50 1.50
C LYS A 24 6.19 20.18 1.82
N LYS A 25 6.86 20.11 2.96
CA LYS A 25 7.59 18.92 3.41
C LYS A 25 6.71 18.08 4.33
N ASN A 26 6.67 16.78 4.08
CA ASN A 26 5.97 15.82 4.93
C ASN A 26 6.67 14.46 4.84
N ASN A 27 7.07 13.89 5.97
CA ASN A 27 7.73 12.59 6.07
C ASN A 27 6.83 11.47 6.61
N SER A 28 5.53 11.74 6.80
CA SER A 28 4.54 10.77 7.33
C SER A 28 4.56 9.45 6.58
N LEU A 29 4.56 9.49 5.24
CA LEU A 29 4.61 8.29 4.40
C LEU A 29 5.89 7.48 4.59
N TYR A 30 7.04 8.14 4.76
CA TYR A 30 8.31 7.48 5.04
C TYR A 30 8.28 6.76 6.39
N ILE A 31 7.80 7.44 7.43
CA ILE A 31 7.66 6.87 8.78
C ILE A 31 6.65 5.72 8.79
N ALA A 32 5.50 5.89 8.12
CA ALA A 32 4.46 4.89 8.01
C ALA A 32 4.98 3.60 7.36
N TYR A 33 5.72 3.75 6.26
CA TYR A 33 6.33 2.63 5.56
C TYR A 33 7.33 1.89 6.45
N GLN A 34 8.21 2.60 7.16
CA GLN A 34 9.14 1.98 8.09
C GLN A 34 8.43 1.21 9.21
N LYS A 35 7.36 1.76 9.79
CA LYS A 35 6.56 1.08 10.81
C LYS A 35 5.94 -0.21 10.26
N ALA A 36 5.40 -0.18 9.05
CA ALA A 36 4.86 -1.37 8.40
C ALA A 36 5.97 -2.43 8.14
N GLN A 37 7.16 -2.00 7.71
CA GLN A 37 8.30 -2.92 7.54
C GLN A 37 8.75 -3.56 8.86
N ILE A 38 8.70 -2.84 9.97
CA ILE A 38 9.02 -3.36 11.30
C ILE A 38 8.00 -4.44 11.69
N ASP A 39 6.70 -4.16 11.55
CA ASP A 39 5.65 -5.14 11.87
C ASP A 39 5.77 -6.39 10.98
N VAL A 40 6.09 -6.26 9.69
CA VAL A 40 6.36 -7.43 8.81
C VAL A 40 7.53 -8.27 9.32
N LYS A 41 8.64 -7.64 9.74
CA LYS A 41 9.80 -8.36 10.29
C LYS A 41 9.49 -9.02 11.63
N GLN A 42 8.68 -8.37 12.48
CA GLN A 42 8.36 -8.85 13.81
C GLN A 42 7.33 -10.00 13.79
N TYR A 43 6.28 -9.88 12.98
CA TYR A 43 5.18 -10.84 12.96
C TYR A 43 5.33 -11.92 11.88
N GLY A 44 6.25 -11.74 10.93
CA GLY A 44 6.56 -12.69 9.87
C GLY A 44 5.37 -12.95 8.95
N ASN A 45 5.09 -14.23 8.69
CA ASN A 45 3.98 -14.70 7.87
C ASN A 45 2.67 -14.70 8.68
N LEU A 46 2.03 -13.54 8.79
CA LEU A 46 0.62 -13.52 9.19
C LEU A 46 -0.24 -13.97 8.01
N SER A 47 -1.20 -14.83 8.29
CA SER A 47 -2.15 -15.31 7.29
C SER A 47 -3.01 -14.15 6.77
N VAL A 48 -3.21 -14.12 5.46
CA VAL A 48 -4.15 -13.20 4.80
C VAL A 48 -5.58 -13.56 5.26
N PRO A 49 -6.43 -12.56 5.62
CA PRO A 49 -7.84 -12.80 5.94
C PRO A 49 -8.55 -13.61 4.85
N LEU A 50 -9.39 -14.58 5.23
CA LEU A 50 -10.00 -15.53 4.29
C LEU A 50 -10.80 -14.85 3.18
N HIS A 51 -11.56 -13.80 3.52
CA HIS A 51 -12.35 -13.02 2.57
C HIS A 51 -11.50 -12.21 1.58
N LEU A 52 -10.20 -12.03 1.83
CA LEU A 52 -9.28 -11.39 0.88
C LEU A 52 -8.47 -12.38 0.04
N ARG A 53 -8.57 -13.68 0.31
CA ARG A 53 -7.82 -14.69 -0.44
C ARG A 53 -8.45 -14.90 -1.81
N ASN A 54 -7.59 -15.10 -2.81
CA ASN A 54 -8.04 -15.54 -4.12
C ASN A 54 -8.63 -16.96 -4.05
N ALA A 55 -9.72 -17.22 -4.78
CA ALA A 55 -10.43 -18.49 -4.81
C ALA A 55 -10.71 -18.99 -6.25
N PRO A 56 -9.67 -19.25 -7.05
CA PRO A 56 -9.83 -19.66 -8.45
C PRO A 56 -10.30 -21.11 -8.61
N THR A 57 -10.01 -21.99 -7.65
CA THR A 57 -10.37 -23.42 -7.74
C THR A 57 -11.66 -23.73 -6.96
N LYS A 58 -12.34 -24.82 -7.32
CA LYS A 58 -13.54 -25.29 -6.62
C LYS A 58 -13.25 -25.60 -5.14
N LEU A 59 -12.16 -26.31 -4.87
CA LEU A 59 -11.71 -26.61 -3.51
C LEU A 59 -11.50 -25.35 -2.67
N MET A 60 -10.89 -24.30 -3.24
CA MET A 60 -10.68 -23.05 -2.51
C MET A 60 -12.00 -22.34 -2.15
N LYS A 61 -12.99 -22.38 -3.04
CA LYS A 61 -14.34 -21.86 -2.76
C LYS A 61 -15.05 -22.68 -1.68
N ASP A 62 -14.91 -24.01 -1.72
CA ASP A 62 -15.46 -24.92 -0.70
C ASP A 62 -14.81 -24.66 0.68
N LEU A 63 -13.53 -24.29 0.70
CA LEU A 63 -12.82 -23.82 1.90
C LEU A 63 -13.12 -22.35 2.27
N SER A 64 -14.14 -21.74 1.65
CA SER A 64 -14.60 -20.37 1.90
C SER A 64 -13.57 -19.27 1.61
N TYR A 65 -12.62 -19.49 0.69
CA TYR A 65 -11.69 -18.45 0.28
C TYR A 65 -12.44 -17.38 -0.52
N GLY A 66 -12.17 -16.10 -0.24
CA GLY A 66 -12.86 -14.98 -0.89
C GLY A 66 -14.34 -14.86 -0.53
N LYS A 67 -14.86 -15.71 0.36
CA LYS A 67 -16.25 -15.64 0.83
C LYS A 67 -16.43 -14.34 1.61
N ASP A 68 -17.59 -13.69 1.41
CA ASP A 68 -17.96 -12.42 2.05
C ASP A 68 -17.05 -11.22 1.68
N TYR A 69 -16.21 -11.36 0.65
CA TYR A 69 -15.47 -10.23 0.08
C TYR A 69 -16.44 -9.16 -0.41
N LYS A 70 -16.23 -7.93 0.03
CA LYS A 70 -16.97 -6.76 -0.42
C LYS A 70 -16.15 -6.04 -1.48
N TYR A 71 -16.67 -6.02 -2.70
CA TYR A 71 -16.08 -5.27 -3.80
C TYR A 71 -16.44 -3.79 -3.64
N SER A 72 -15.47 -2.97 -3.23
CA SER A 72 -15.69 -1.56 -2.83
C SER A 72 -16.53 -0.72 -3.80
N PRO A 73 -16.39 -0.86 -5.14
CA PRO A 73 -17.24 -0.14 -6.09
C PRO A 73 -18.74 -0.41 -5.94
N ASP A 74 -19.15 -1.63 -5.60
CA ASP A 74 -20.57 -2.00 -5.41
C ASP A 74 -21.17 -1.35 -4.15
N TYR A 75 -20.32 -0.94 -3.21
CA TYR A 75 -20.70 -0.32 -1.93
C TYR A 75 -20.37 1.18 -1.88
N GLY A 76 -19.94 1.77 -3.00
CA GLY A 76 -19.54 3.18 -3.06
C GLY A 76 -18.40 3.53 -2.10
N TYR A 77 -17.48 2.58 -1.83
CA TYR A 77 -16.36 2.72 -0.90
C TYR A 77 -16.74 2.96 0.58
N ASN A 78 -17.98 2.64 0.96
CA ASN A 78 -18.47 2.77 2.34
C ASN A 78 -18.61 1.43 3.07
N GLU A 79 -18.07 0.35 2.50
CA GLU A 79 -18.13 -0.96 3.10
C GLU A 79 -17.29 -1.05 4.38
N LYS A 80 -17.87 -1.68 5.41
CA LYS A 80 -17.10 -2.11 6.57
C LYS A 80 -16.47 -3.47 6.26
N GLN A 81 -15.18 -3.48 5.96
CA GLN A 81 -14.38 -4.67 5.67
C GLN A 81 -13.04 -4.57 6.40
N GLU A 82 -12.59 -5.67 7.00
CA GLU A 82 -11.28 -5.75 7.62
C GLU A 82 -10.22 -6.07 6.56
N TYR A 83 -9.09 -5.37 6.57
CA TYR A 83 -8.02 -5.58 5.60
C TYR A 83 -6.73 -6.11 6.22
N MET A 84 -6.56 -5.87 7.53
CA MET A 84 -5.40 -6.34 8.27
C MET A 84 -5.64 -7.74 8.84
N PRO A 85 -4.60 -8.55 9.00
CA PRO A 85 -4.67 -9.77 9.80
C PRO A 85 -5.07 -9.47 11.25
N ASP A 86 -5.60 -10.46 11.97
CA ASP A 86 -6.13 -10.27 13.34
C ASP A 86 -5.13 -9.61 14.30
N LYS A 87 -3.84 -9.94 14.20
CA LYS A 87 -2.79 -9.35 15.04
C LYS A 87 -2.51 -7.87 14.74
N LEU A 88 -2.93 -7.36 13.58
CA LEU A 88 -2.69 -6.01 13.10
C LEU A 88 -3.99 -5.21 12.90
N LYS A 89 -5.15 -5.75 13.29
CA LYS A 89 -6.50 -5.21 13.04
C LYS A 89 -6.68 -3.71 13.35
N ASN A 90 -6.01 -3.23 14.39
CA ASN A 90 -6.11 -1.84 14.86
C ASN A 90 -4.85 -1.00 14.56
N ARG A 91 -3.91 -1.52 13.77
CA ARG A 91 -2.71 -0.77 13.41
C ARG A 91 -3.03 0.30 12.37
N ARG A 92 -2.61 1.53 12.67
CA ARG A 92 -2.60 2.65 11.74
C ARG A 92 -1.18 3.16 11.56
N TYR A 93 -0.77 3.32 10.31
CA TYR A 93 0.56 3.81 9.96
C TYR A 93 0.52 5.24 9.40
N LEU A 94 -0.56 5.58 8.69
CA LEU A 94 -0.90 6.89 8.15
C LEU A 94 -2.16 7.43 8.83
#